data_AF-A0A2P4SDR5-F1
#
_entry.id   AF-A0A2P4SDR5-F1
#
_cell.length_a   1.000
_cell.length_b   1.000
_cell.length_c   1.000
_cell.angle_alpha   90.00
_cell.angle_beta   90.00
_cell.angle_gamma   90.00
#
_symmetry.space_group_name_H-M   'P 1'
#
loop_
_entity.id
_entity.type
_entity.pdbx_description
1 polymer ?
#
loop_
_entity_poly.entity_id
_entity_poly.type
_entity_poly.pdbx_seq_one_letter_code
_entity_poly.pdbx_strand_id
1 'polypeptide(L)'
;MATEGDKLLGGRFVGSTDPIMEILSSSISTEQRLTEVDIQASMAYAKALEKASILTKTELEKILSGLEKGELEKPVHTAFGTPADILDRR
;
A
#
# COMPACT_ATOMS: atom_id res chain seq x y z
N MET A 1 5.34 -1.92 22.72
CA MET A 1 3.96 -1.41 22.81
C MET A 1 3.91 -0.19 21.92
N ALA A 2 3.30 -0.29 20.73
CA ALA A 2 3.13 0.85 19.84
C ALA A 2 2.05 1.76 20.44
N THR A 3 2.38 3.03 20.65
CA THR A 3 1.47 4.06 21.19
C THR A 3 0.73 4.74 20.04
N GLU A 4 -0.50 5.22 20.28
CA GLU A 4 -1.29 5.97 19.29
C GLU A 4 -0.44 7.08 18.64
N GLY A 5 -0.16 6.96 17.35
CA GLY A 5 0.65 7.91 16.58
C GLY A 5 1.82 7.33 15.78
N ASP A 6 2.07 6.02 15.84
CA ASP A 6 3.06 5.36 14.97
C ASP A 6 2.57 5.36 13.50
N LYS A 7 2.79 6.49 12.82
CA LYS A 7 2.57 6.64 11.39
C LYS A 7 3.53 5.71 10.65
N LEU A 8 3.01 5.01 9.64
CA LEU A 8 3.71 3.99 8.87
C LEU A 8 4.99 4.51 8.18
N LEU A 9 5.08 5.82 7.94
CA LEU A 9 6.29 6.49 7.45
C LEU A 9 7.13 6.95 8.66
N GLY A 10 7.82 6.00 9.29
CA GLY A 10 8.74 6.23 10.41
C GLY A 10 9.95 7.05 9.98
N GLY A 11 9.81 8.38 9.94
CA GLY A 11 10.89 9.32 9.70
C GLY A 11 11.76 9.56 10.94
N ARG A 12 12.80 10.38 10.80
CA ARG A 12 13.68 10.78 11.91
C ARG A 12 13.13 11.93 12.78
N PHE A 13 11.92 12.39 12.50
CA PHE A 13 11.28 13.48 13.24
C PHE A 13 10.66 12.94 14.53
N VAL A 14 10.86 13.66 15.63
CA VAL A 14 10.31 13.32 16.94
C VAL A 14 9.01 14.09 17.15
N GLY A 15 8.00 13.44 17.72
CA GLY A 15 6.67 14.03 17.97
C GLY A 15 5.67 13.78 16.82
N SER A 16 4.48 14.36 16.94
CA SER A 16 3.41 14.19 15.96
C SER A 16 3.70 14.99 14.68
N THR A 17 3.50 14.37 13.51
CA THR A 17 3.54 15.09 12.22
C THR A 17 2.39 16.08 12.13
N ASP A 18 2.66 17.28 11.61
CA ASP A 18 1.65 18.30 11.34
C ASP A 18 0.60 17.80 10.31
N PRO A 19 -0.70 18.10 10.48
CA PRO A 19 -1.76 17.65 9.57
C PRO A 19 -1.57 18.07 8.10
N ILE A 20 -0.99 19.24 7.83
CA ILE A 20 -0.70 19.68 6.46
C ILE A 20 0.41 18.81 5.87
N MET A 21 1.43 18.51 6.66
CA MET A 21 2.52 17.63 6.25
C MET A 21 2.01 16.21 5.97
N GLU A 22 1.04 15.70 6.74
CA GLU A 22 0.39 14.42 6.44
C GLU A 22 -0.27 14.41 5.06
N ILE A 23 -1.09 15.42 4.77
CA ILE A 23 -1.82 15.52 3.49
C ILE A 23 -0.82 15.61 2.32
N LEU A 24 0.23 16.42 2.46
CA LEU A 24 1.26 16.57 1.43
C LEU A 24 2.04 15.28 1.18
N SER A 25 2.23 14.45 2.22
CA SER A 25 2.93 13.17 2.11
C SER A 25 2.05 12.01 1.64
N SER A 26 0.72 12.17 1.63
CA SER A 26 -0.22 11.10 1.29
C SER A 26 -0.36 10.96 -0.22
N SER A 27 0.00 9.79 -0.74
CA SER A 27 -0.07 9.43 -2.17
C SER A 27 -1.15 8.40 -2.49
N ILE A 28 -1.90 7.93 -1.48
CA ILE A 28 -2.80 6.78 -1.60
C ILE A 28 -3.89 6.94 -2.67
N SER A 29 -4.42 8.16 -2.84
CA SER A 29 -5.45 8.45 -3.85
C SER A 29 -4.96 8.23 -5.28
N THR A 30 -3.65 8.39 -5.51
CA THR A 30 -3.04 8.27 -6.84
C THR A 30 -2.46 6.87 -7.07
N GLU A 31 -1.90 6.28 -6.03
CA GLU A 31 -1.20 4.98 -6.08
C GLU A 31 -2.14 3.78 -6.05
N GLN A 32 -3.43 3.95 -5.72
CA GLN A 32 -4.40 2.85 -5.70
C GLN A 32 -4.43 2.03 -7.02
N ARG A 33 -4.20 2.67 -8.17
CA ARG A 33 -4.11 1.97 -9.47
C ARG A 33 -2.89 1.05 -9.60
N LEU A 34 -1.85 1.25 -8.79
CA LEU A 34 -0.62 0.47 -8.79
C LEU A 34 -0.72 -0.76 -7.87
N THR A 35 -1.81 -0.91 -7.13
CA THR A 35 -1.93 -1.99 -6.13
C THR A 35 -1.86 -3.39 -6.75
N GLU A 36 -2.21 -3.58 -8.02
CA GLU A 36 -2.05 -4.89 -8.69
C GLU A 36 -0.57 -5.24 -8.89
N VAL A 37 0.21 -4.32 -9.46
CA VAL A 37 1.64 -4.53 -9.69
C VAL A 37 2.43 -4.61 -8.38
N ASP A 38 1.99 -3.89 -7.35
CA ASP A 38 2.59 -3.93 -6.01
C ASP A 38 2.40 -5.29 -5.31
N ILE A 39 1.20 -5.88 -5.43
CA ILE A 39 0.93 -7.24 -4.94
C ILE A 39 1.80 -8.26 -5.68
N GLN A 40 1.86 -8.18 -7.01
CA GLN A 40 2.69 -9.10 -7.82
C GLN A 40 4.18 -9.01 -7.45
N ALA A 41 4.70 -7.79 -7.28
CA ALA A 41 6.07 -7.56 -6.85
C ALA A 41 6.32 -8.13 -5.43
N SER A 42 5.38 -7.93 -4.51
CA SER A 42 5.44 -8.45 -3.15
C SER A 42 5.46 -9.98 -3.11
N MET A 43 4.63 -10.65 -3.92
CA MET A 43 4.63 -12.11 -4.04
C MET A 43 5.95 -12.64 -4.61
N ALA A 44 6.51 -11.96 -5.63
CA ALA A 44 7.80 -12.33 -6.21
C ALA A 44 8.94 -12.16 -5.19
N TYR A 45 8.91 -11.07 -4.41
CA TYR A 45 9.90 -10.81 -3.38
C TYR A 45 9.82 -11.82 -2.23
N ALA A 46 8.63 -12.17 -1.76
CA ALA A 46 8.44 -13.21 -0.75
C ALA A 46 9.02 -14.56 -1.20
N LYS A 47 8.80 -14.95 -2.46
CA LYS A 47 9.41 -16.15 -3.06
C LYS A 47 10.94 -16.06 -3.11
N ALA A 48 11.50 -14.89 -3.38
CA ALA A 48 12.95 -14.68 -3.35
C ALA A 48 13.52 -14.81 -1.93
N LEU A 49 12.80 -14.32 -0.91
CA LEU A 49 13.20 -14.44 0.49
C LEU A 49 13.18 -15.89 1.00
N GLU A 50 12.21 -16.71 0.57
CA GLU A 50 12.20 -18.16 0.88
C GLU A 50 13.40 -18.86 0.24
N LYS A 51 13.71 -18.55 -1.03
CA LYS A 51 14.92 -19.08 -1.69
C LYS A 51 16.21 -18.67 -0.98
N ALA A 52 16.24 -17.47 -0.39
CA ALA A 52 17.35 -17.00 0.44
C ALA A 52 17.37 -17.60 1.85
N SER A 53 16.44 -18.52 2.17
CA SER A 53 16.26 -19.12 3.49
C SER A 53 15.99 -18.11 4.62
N ILE A 54 15.46 -16.94 4.28
CA ILE A 54 15.02 -15.91 5.24
C ILE A 54 13.60 -16.22 5.73
N LEU A 55 12.74 -16.74 4.84
CA LEU A 55 11.40 -17.21 5.17
C LEU A 55 11.36 -18.73 5.12
N THR A 56 10.59 -19.33 6.03
CA THR A 56 10.19 -20.73 5.92
C THR A 56 9.07 -20.89 4.88
N LYS A 57 8.86 -22.12 4.39
CA LYS A 57 7.77 -22.43 3.46
C LYS A 57 6.39 -22.08 4.02
N THR A 58 6.17 -22.37 5.31
CA THR A 58 4.90 -22.06 5.97
C THR A 58 4.66 -20.56 6.11
N GLU A 59 5.71 -19.76 6.34
CA GLU A 59 5.59 -18.30 6.34
C GLU A 59 5.33 -17.75 4.94
N LEU A 60 6.01 -18.28 3.93
CA LEU A 60 5.76 -17.93 2.53
C LEU A 60 4.30 -18.18 2.15
N GLU A 61 3.77 -19.38 2.44
CA GLU A 61 2.39 -19.75 2.13
C GLU A 61 1.37 -18.81 2.79
N LYS A 62 1.60 -18.44 4.06
CA LYS A 62 0.75 -17.48 4.77
C LYS A 62 0.78 -16.09 4.11
N ILE A 63 1.96 -15.62 3.70
CA ILE A 63 2.11 -14.32 3.03
C ILE A 63 1.41 -14.34 1.67
N LEU A 64 1.63 -15.37 0.85
CA LEU A 64 1.01 -15.49 -0.47
C LEU A 64 -0.52 -15.55 -0.36
N SER A 65 -1.04 -16.36 0.57
CA SER A 65 -2.50 -16.44 0.80
C SER A 65 -3.10 -15.11 1.25
N GLY A 66 -2.39 -14.35 2.09
CA GLY A 66 -2.83 -13.01 2.50
C GLY A 66 -2.86 -12.02 1.34
N LEU A 67 -1.83 -12.04 0.49
CA LEU A 67 -1.73 -11.17 -0.68
C LEU A 67 -2.80 -11.47 -1.73
N GLU A 68 -3.06 -12.76 -2.01
CA GLU A 68 -4.14 -13.18 -2.93
C GLU A 68 -5.52 -12.77 -2.42
N LYS A 69 -5.77 -12.89 -1.11
CA LYS A 69 -7.03 -12.44 -0.51
C LYS A 69 -7.22 -10.93 -0.65
N GLY A 70 -6.15 -10.14 -0.43
CA GLY A 70 -6.18 -8.69 -0.61
C GLY A 70 -6.38 -8.25 -2.07
N GLU A 71 -6.02 -9.09 -3.04
CA GLU A 71 -6.29 -8.84 -4.45
C GLU A 71 -7.78 -9.03 -4.79
N LEU A 72 -8.41 -10.06 -4.20
CA LEU A 72 -9.83 -10.40 -4.41
C LEU A 72 -10.81 -9.41 -3.77
N GLU A 73 -10.42 -8.74 -2.68
CA GLU A 73 -11.30 -7.83 -1.92
C GLU A 73 -11.39 -6.42 -2.51
N LYS A 74 -10.65 -6.11 -3.59
CA LYS A 74 -10.67 -4.78 -4.19
C LYS A 74 -11.99 -4.52 -4.92
N PRO A 75 -12.70 -3.41 -4.64
CA PRO A 75 -13.82 -2.99 -5.46
C PRO A 75 -13.32 -2.63 -6.87
N VAL A 76 -13.94 -3.24 -7.88
CA VAL A 76 -13.75 -2.85 -9.29
C VAL A 76 -14.38 -1.47 -9.47
N HIS A 77 -13.59 -0.41 -9.32
CA HIS A 77 -14.04 0.93 -9.68
C HIS A 77 -13.56 1.30 -11.08
N THR A 78 -14.50 1.12 -12.00
CA THR A 78 -14.63 1.85 -13.26
C THR A 78 -14.58 3.36 -13.04
N ALA A 79 -14.12 4.05 -14.09
CA ALA A 79 -14.27 5.47 -14.39
C ALA A 79 -13.19 6.40 -13.81
N PHE A 80 -12.21 6.70 -14.66
CA PHE A 80 -11.80 8.09 -14.83
C PHE A 80 -13.07 8.94 -14.94
N GLY A 81 -13.20 9.93 -14.06
CA GLY A 81 -14.19 11.00 -14.22
C GLY A 81 -14.14 11.53 -15.64
N THR A 82 -15.30 11.84 -16.19
CA THR A 82 -15.38 12.34 -17.57
C THR A 82 -14.59 13.66 -17.67
N PRO A 83 -14.15 14.06 -18.89
CA PRO A 83 -13.43 15.32 -19.08
C PRO A 83 -14.13 16.57 -18.53
N ALA A 84 -15.43 16.50 -18.21
CA ALA A 84 -16.20 17.56 -17.58
C ALA A 84 -15.79 17.85 -16.12
N ASP A 85 -15.27 16.87 -15.38
CA ASP A 85 -14.97 17.01 -13.94
C ASP A 85 -13.67 17.80 -13.66
N ILE A 86 -12.86 18.06 -14.70
CA ILE A 86 -11.59 18.79 -14.61
C ILE A 86 -11.79 20.32 -14.63
N LEU A 87 -12.94 20.80 -15.14
CA LEU A 87 -13.15 22.23 -15.36
C LEU A 87 -13.91 22.97 -14.25
N ASP A 88 -14.42 22.28 -13.22
CA ASP A 88 -15.23 22.88 -12.14
C ASP A 88 -14.43 23.23 -10.87
N ARG A 89 -13.11 23.44 -11.00
CA ARG A 89 -12.30 24.16 -9.99
C ARG A 89 -11.92 25.54 -10.52
N ARG A 90 -12.91 26.44 -10.60
CA ARG A 90 -12.74 27.89 -10.39
C ARG A 90 -13.98 28.47 -9.74
#